data_AF-A0AAD5EZD2-F1
#
_entry.id   AF-A0AAD5EZD2-F1
#
_cell.length_a   1.000
_cell.length_b   1.000
_cell.length_c   1.000
_cell.angle_alpha   90.00
_cell.angle_beta   90.00
_cell.angle_gamma   90.00
#
_symmetry.space_group_name_H-M   'P 1'
#
loop_
_entity.id
_entity.type
_entity.pdbx_description
1 polymer ?
#
loop_
_entity_poly.entity_id
_entity_poly.type
_entity_poly.pdbx_seq_one_letter_code
_entity_poly.pdbx_strand_id
1 'polypeptide(L)'
;MLAQAKLPFLIHGIISTFAGLTFIFRPAAQLLPLTSSASLILQCYGGLVLFTNLIAFVFLTRPFDETSRLVALAFAFWHCWPTHRAIFRLVYGIETKGELGKTLGGPVVHLGVHGILIAMFLWSGLVA
;
A
#
# COMPACT_ATOMS: atom_id res chain seq x y z
N MET A 1 21.81 -13.43 -1.18
CA MET A 1 21.20 -12.92 0.07
C MET A 1 20.43 -11.65 -0.26
N LEU A 2 19.23 -11.47 0.31
CA LEU A 2 18.49 -10.21 0.13
C LEU A 2 19.22 -9.10 0.90
N ALA A 3 19.71 -8.08 0.19
CA ALA A 3 20.29 -6.91 0.85
C ALA A 3 19.22 -6.25 1.72
N GLN A 4 19.58 -5.82 2.94
CA GLN A 4 18.65 -5.17 3.87
C GLN A 4 17.95 -3.96 3.23
N ALA A 5 18.66 -3.21 2.38
CA ALA A 5 18.14 -2.09 1.58
C ALA A 5 16.94 -2.44 0.68
N LYS A 6 16.77 -3.71 0.33
CA LYS A 6 15.67 -4.20 -0.53
C LYS A 6 14.49 -4.77 0.23
N LEU A 7 14.61 -4.96 1.54
CA LEU A 7 13.54 -5.49 2.37
C LEU A 7 12.21 -4.72 2.23
N PRO A 8 12.18 -3.38 2.10
CA PRO A 8 10.92 -2.66 1.94
C PRO A 8 10.15 -3.06 0.66
N PHE A 9 10.85 -3.33 -0.45
CA PHE A 9 10.22 -3.80 -1.70
C PHE A 9 9.58 -5.18 -1.53
N LEU A 10 10.21 -6.08 -0.78
CA LEU A 10 9.66 -7.41 -0.50
C LEU A 10 8.41 -7.31 0.37
N ILE A 11 8.49 -6.56 1.48
CA ILE A 11 7.36 -6.39 2.39
C ILE A 11 6.20 -5.69 1.69
N HIS A 12 6.47 -4.65 0.90
CA HIS A 12 5.47 -4.02 0.03
C HIS A 12 4.80 -5.06 -0.86
N GLY A 13 5.59 -5.85 -1.60
CA GLY A 13 5.07 -6.86 -2.52
C GLY A 13 4.07 -7.81 -1.85
N ILE A 14 4.40 -8.33 -0.66
CA ILE A 14 3.55 -9.26 0.09
C ILE A 14 2.25 -8.57 0.53
N ILE A 15 2.36 -7.45 1.25
CA ILE A 15 1.20 -6.75 1.84
C ILE A 15 0.28 -6.22 0.75
N SER A 16 0.85 -5.55 -0.26
CA SER A 16 0.11 -4.94 -1.36
C SER A 16 -0.53 -5.98 -2.26
N THR A 17 -0.03 -7.23 -2.33
CA THR A 17 -0.72 -8.32 -3.05
C THR A 17 -2.09 -8.58 -2.44
N PHE A 18 -2.16 -8.81 -1.12
CA PHE A 18 -3.45 -9.05 -0.46
C PHE A 18 -4.38 -7.82 -0.54
N ALA A 19 -3.81 -6.61 -0.41
CA ALA A 19 -4.57 -5.38 -0.57
C ALA A 19 -5.17 -5.25 -1.98
N GLY A 20 -4.34 -5.34 -3.04
CA GLY A 20 -4.77 -5.21 -4.43
C GLY A 20 -5.83 -6.24 -4.81
N LEU A 21 -5.66 -7.50 -4.41
CA LEU A 21 -6.67 -8.55 -4.63
C LEU A 21 -7.98 -8.25 -3.91
N THR A 22 -7.94 -7.65 -2.72
CA THR A 22 -9.16 -7.24 -2.00
C THR A 22 -9.88 -6.11 -2.73
N PHE A 23 -9.16 -5.12 -3.26
CA PHE A 23 -9.76 -4.05 -4.08
C PHE A 23 -10.44 -4.60 -5.35
N ILE A 24 -9.86 -5.63 -5.97
CA ILE A 24 -10.40 -6.23 -7.19
C ILE A 24 -11.60 -7.15 -6.90
N PHE A 25 -11.42 -8.11 -6.00
CA PHE A 25 -12.40 -9.19 -5.80
C PHE A 25 -13.42 -8.91 -4.69
N ARG A 26 -13.15 -7.94 -3.81
CA ARG A 26 -14.03 -7.55 -2.70
C ARG A 26 -14.14 -6.03 -2.55
N PRO A 27 -14.54 -5.28 -3.60
CA PRO A 27 -14.61 -3.81 -3.56
C PRO A 27 -15.58 -3.28 -2.48
N ALA A 28 -16.63 -4.03 -2.14
CA ALA A 28 -17.56 -3.68 -1.05
C ALA A 28 -16.89 -3.65 0.34
N ALA A 29 -15.72 -4.26 0.50
CA ALA A 29 -14.91 -4.14 1.71
C ALA A 29 -14.16 -2.79 1.78
N GLN A 30 -14.12 -2.00 0.70
CA GLN A 30 -13.38 -0.74 0.65
C GLN A 30 -14.26 0.51 0.74
N LEU A 31 -15.54 0.38 0.36
CA LEU A 31 -16.49 1.48 0.29
C LEU A 31 -17.93 0.95 0.38
N LEU A 32 -18.78 1.58 1.20
CA LEU A 32 -20.24 1.43 1.16
C LEU A 32 -20.95 2.79 1.32
N PRO A 33 -22.12 2.99 0.67
CA PRO A 33 -22.74 2.10 -0.32
C PRO A 33 -21.92 2.03 -1.62
N LEU A 34 -21.90 0.86 -2.28
CA LEU A 34 -21.08 0.62 -3.47
C LEU A 34 -21.93 0.68 -4.74
N THR A 35 -21.71 1.70 -5.57
CA THR A 35 -22.28 1.77 -6.93
C THR A 35 -21.43 1.00 -7.93
N SER A 36 -21.98 0.63 -9.09
CA SER A 36 -21.24 -0.07 -10.15
C SER A 36 -20.01 0.72 -10.64
N SER A 37 -20.14 2.04 -10.81
CA SER A 37 -19.02 2.90 -11.21
C SER A 37 -17.93 2.95 -10.14
N ALA A 38 -18.30 3.04 -8.86
CA ALA A 38 -17.34 3.01 -7.76
C ALA A 38 -16.61 1.65 -7.68
N SER A 39 -17.33 0.55 -7.94
CA SER A 39 -16.74 -0.80 -8.01
C SER A 39 -15.65 -0.88 -9.08
N LEU A 40 -15.92 -0.39 -10.30
CA LEU A 40 -14.93 -0.37 -11.38
C LEU A 40 -13.69 0.48 -11.02
N ILE A 41 -13.89 1.64 -10.39
CA ILE A 41 -12.78 2.50 -9.93
C ILE A 41 -11.91 1.75 -8.91
N LEU A 42 -12.53 1.07 -7.94
CA LEU A 42 -11.80 0.29 -6.94
C LEU A 42 -11.03 -0.88 -7.57
N GLN A 43 -11.60 -1.54 -8.57
CA GLN A 43 -10.91 -2.59 -9.32
C GLN A 43 -9.70 -2.05 -10.09
N CYS A 44 -9.83 -0.91 -10.77
CA CYS A 44 -8.70 -0.21 -11.39
C CYS A 44 -7.62 0.17 -10.37
N TYR A 45 -8.03 0.65 -9.19
CA TYR A 45 -7.11 0.97 -8.10
C TYR A 45 -6.39 -0.27 -7.57
N GLY A 46 -7.09 -1.41 -7.45
CA GLY A 46 -6.47 -2.69 -7.11
C GLY A 46 -5.46 -3.16 -8.16
N GLY A 47 -5.76 -2.97 -9.45
CA GLY A 47 -4.81 -3.20 -10.54
C GLY A 47 -3.56 -2.33 -10.43
N LEU A 48 -3.73 -1.04 -10.08
CA LEU A 48 -2.61 -0.12 -9.86
C LEU A 48 -1.74 -0.54 -8.66
N VAL A 49 -2.35 -1.03 -7.57
CA VAL A 49 -1.62 -1.60 -6.43
C VAL A 49 -0.81 -2.84 -6.85
N LEU A 50 -1.34 -3.70 -7.71
CA LEU A 50 -0.57 -4.85 -8.21
C LEU A 50 0.52 -4.42 -9.21
N PHE A 51 0.32 -3.34 -9.95
CA PHE A 51 1.36 -2.75 -10.79
C PHE A 51 2.56 -2.27 -9.96
N THR A 52 2.36 -1.67 -8.78
CA THR A 52 3.48 -1.32 -7.88
C THR A 52 4.24 -2.56 -7.40
N ASN A 53 3.58 -3.72 -7.25
CA ASN A 53 4.28 -4.98 -6.94
C ASN A 53 5.20 -5.44 -8.07
N LEU A 54 4.78 -5.27 -9.32
CA LEU A 54 5.64 -5.60 -10.47
C LEU A 54 6.89 -4.74 -10.48
N ILE A 55 6.77 -3.44 -10.20
CA ILE A 55 7.92 -2.54 -10.03
C ILE A 55 8.79 -3.03 -8.87
N ALA A 56 8.22 -3.31 -7.71
CA ALA A 56 8.99 -3.80 -6.56
C ALA A 56 9.76 -5.10 -6.88
N PHE A 57 9.17 -6.01 -7.64
CA PHE A 57 9.82 -7.26 -8.07
C PHE A 57 11.04 -7.01 -8.98
N VAL A 58 10.96 -6.04 -9.89
CA VAL A 58 12.12 -5.61 -10.70
C VAL A 58 13.27 -5.16 -9.79
N PHE A 59 12.98 -4.37 -8.76
CA PHE A 59 14.01 -3.87 -7.83
C PHE A 59 14.53 -4.92 -6.84
N LEU A 60 13.77 -5.98 -6.57
CA LEU A 60 14.24 -7.13 -5.80
C LEU A 60 15.31 -7.92 -6.57
N THR A 61 15.12 -8.09 -7.88
CA THR A 61 15.92 -8.98 -8.73
C THR A 61 17.18 -8.35 -9.32
N ARG A 62 17.26 -7.01 -9.41
CA ARG A 62 18.44 -6.27 -9.89
C ARG A 62 19.38 -5.81 -8.77
N PRO A 63 20.66 -5.50 -9.00
CA PRO A 63 21.53 -4.89 -7.99
C PRO A 63 20.94 -3.59 -7.39
N PHE A 64 21.21 -3.32 -6.12
CA PHE A 64 20.79 -2.07 -5.48
C PHE A 64 21.75 -0.95 -5.89
N ASP A 65 21.20 0.16 -6.40
CA ASP A 65 21.92 1.28 -7.00
C ASP A 65 21.14 2.59 -6.80
N GLU A 66 21.62 3.69 -7.37
CA GLU A 66 21.00 5.01 -7.25
C GLU A 66 19.54 5.03 -7.73
N THR A 67 19.23 4.37 -8.86
CA THR A 67 17.85 4.23 -9.33
C THR A 67 16.98 3.53 -8.29
N SER A 68 17.51 2.51 -7.60
CA SER A 68 16.79 1.81 -6.53
C SER A 68 16.46 2.73 -5.36
N ARG A 69 17.37 3.66 -5.03
CA ARG A 69 17.16 4.69 -3.98
C ARG A 69 16.05 5.66 -4.38
N LEU A 70 16.09 6.19 -5.60
CA LEU A 70 15.07 7.11 -6.11
C LEU A 70 13.69 6.45 -6.18
N VAL A 71 13.64 5.19 -6.62
CA VAL A 71 12.37 4.44 -6.64
C VAL A 71 11.91 4.12 -5.23
N ALA A 72 12.80 3.83 -4.27
CA ALA A 72 12.40 3.70 -2.87
C ALA A 72 11.71 4.98 -2.36
N LEU A 73 12.23 6.17 -2.67
CA LEU A 73 11.57 7.44 -2.34
C LEU A 73 10.21 7.60 -3.02
N ALA A 74 10.06 7.15 -4.26
CA ALA A 74 8.76 7.14 -4.93
C ALA A 74 7.75 6.21 -4.23
N PHE A 75 8.20 5.06 -3.72
CA PHE A 75 7.36 4.15 -2.92
C PHE A 75 7.02 4.75 -1.54
N ALA A 76 7.93 5.50 -0.92
CA ALA A 76 7.60 6.26 0.28
C ALA A 76 6.45 7.25 0.01
N PHE A 77 6.54 8.01 -1.09
CA PHE A 77 5.46 8.91 -1.51
C PHE A 77 4.15 8.17 -1.82
N TRP A 78 4.22 7.03 -2.51
CA TRP A 78 3.05 6.19 -2.77
C TRP A 78 2.27 5.85 -1.49
N HIS A 79 2.98 5.52 -0.41
CA HIS A 79 2.36 5.18 0.87
C HIS A 79 1.77 6.37 1.63
N CYS A 80 2.02 7.61 1.22
CA CYS A 80 1.33 8.79 1.77
C CYS A 80 -0.18 8.76 1.51
N TRP A 81 -0.63 8.22 0.36
CA TRP A 81 -2.04 8.21 -0.02
C TRP A 81 -2.92 7.27 0.81
N PRO A 82 -2.57 5.99 1.03
CA PRO A 82 -3.34 5.15 1.93
C PRO A 82 -3.21 5.61 3.40
N THR A 83 -2.10 6.24 3.79
CA THR A 83 -1.94 6.91 5.10
C THR A 83 -2.95 8.04 5.24
N HIS A 84 -3.03 8.94 4.26
CA HIS A 84 -4.02 10.01 4.22
C HIS A 84 -5.45 9.47 4.33
N ARG A 85 -5.79 8.43 3.56
CA ARG A 85 -7.09 7.75 3.67
C ARG A 85 -7.35 7.22 5.08
N ALA A 86 -6.37 6.57 5.71
CA ALA A 86 -6.51 6.04 7.07
C ALA A 86 -6.73 7.15 8.10
N ILE A 87 -5.98 8.26 8.00
CA ILE A 87 -6.14 9.44 8.86
C ILE A 87 -7.55 10.01 8.73
N PHE A 88 -8.03 10.23 7.50
CA PHE A 88 -9.39 10.76 7.28
C PHE A 88 -10.47 9.84 7.88
N ARG A 89 -10.32 8.52 7.74
CA ARG A 89 -11.26 7.56 8.37
C ARG A 89 -11.27 7.65 9.88
N LEU A 90 -10.11 7.85 10.52
CA LEU A 90 -10.00 8.00 11.97
C LEU A 90 -10.57 9.34 12.45
N VAL A 91 -10.19 10.44 11.80
CA VAL A 91 -10.58 11.80 12.19
C VAL A 91 -12.09 12.02 12.04
N TYR A 92 -12.67 11.56 10.93
CA TYR A 92 -14.08 11.78 10.62
C TYR A 92 -14.99 10.60 11.01
N GLY A 93 -14.43 9.54 11.62
CA GLY A 93 -15.19 8.34 11.99
C GLY A 93 -15.76 7.55 10.81
N ILE A 94 -15.31 7.82 9.58
CA ILE A 94 -15.83 7.21 8.34
C ILE A 94 -15.48 5.72 8.32
N GLU A 95 -16.51 4.88 8.20
CA GLU A 95 -16.36 3.43 8.03
C GLU A 95 -15.55 2.76 9.17
N THR A 96 -15.60 3.33 10.38
CA THR A 96 -14.92 2.82 11.58
C THR A 96 -15.73 1.77 12.34
N LYS A 97 -17.02 1.62 12.01
CA LYS A 97 -17.97 0.70 12.65
C LYS A 97 -18.66 -0.18 11.59
N GLY A 98 -19.02 -1.42 11.94
CA GLY A 98 -19.69 -2.36 11.02
C GLY A 98 -18.74 -3.20 10.15
N GLU A 99 -19.24 -3.76 9.04
CA GLU A 99 -18.47 -4.69 8.18
C GLU A 99 -17.19 -4.06 7.59
N LEU A 100 -17.21 -2.75 7.29
CA LEU A 100 -16.04 -2.01 6.78
C LEU A 100 -14.97 -1.77 7.86
N GLY A 101 -15.38 -1.76 9.14
CA GLY A 101 -14.47 -1.74 10.29
C GLY A 101 -13.78 -3.09 10.53
N LYS A 102 -14.32 -4.18 9.96
CA LYS A 102 -13.76 -5.54 10.04
C LYS A 102 -12.83 -5.91 8.87
N THR A 103 -12.55 -4.97 7.97
CA THR A 103 -11.46 -5.14 7.00
C THR A 103 -10.17 -5.53 7.71
N LEU A 104 -9.33 -6.38 7.11
CA LEU A 104 -8.06 -6.83 7.71
C LEU A 104 -7.28 -5.64 8.30
N GLY A 105 -7.35 -5.50 9.63
CA GLY A 105 -6.68 -4.50 10.45
C GLY A 105 -7.44 -3.19 10.76
N GLY A 106 -8.47 -2.79 10.00
CA GLY A 106 -9.10 -1.47 10.19
C GLY A 106 -8.16 -0.27 10.00
N PRO A 107 -8.65 0.98 10.16
CA PRO A 107 -7.90 2.17 9.80
C PRO A 107 -6.65 2.43 10.66
N VAL A 108 -6.62 1.99 11.92
CA VAL A 108 -5.44 2.12 12.79
C VAL A 108 -4.28 1.24 12.30
N VAL A 109 -4.54 -0.03 11.97
CA VAL A 109 -3.50 -0.93 11.45
C VAL A 109 -3.04 -0.46 10.08
N HIS A 110 -3.95 0.04 9.23
CA HIS A 110 -3.58 0.59 7.93
C HIS A 110 -2.61 1.76 8.10
N LEU A 111 -2.90 2.69 9.01
CA LEU A 111 -2.00 3.80 9.34
C LEU A 111 -0.63 3.31 9.83
N GLY A 112 -0.60 2.34 10.75
CA GLY A 112 0.65 1.77 11.26
C GLY A 112 1.50 1.09 10.19
N VAL A 113 0.89 0.21 9.39
CA VAL A 113 1.58 -0.52 8.30
C VAL A 113 2.14 0.46 7.27
N HIS A 114 1.37 1.44 6.83
CA HIS A 114 1.85 2.41 5.84
C HIS A 114 2.89 3.36 6.42
N GLY A 115 2.76 3.78 7.69
CA GLY A 115 3.79 4.55 8.38
C GLY A 115 5.13 3.82 8.48
N ILE A 116 5.11 2.52 8.82
CA ILE A 116 6.32 1.67 8.83
C ILE A 116 6.91 1.58 7.42
N LEU A 117 6.09 1.31 6.39
CA LEU A 117 6.58 1.24 5.01
C LEU A 117 7.19 2.56 4.54
N ILE A 118 6.59 3.71 4.88
CA ILE A 118 7.18 5.03 4.60
C ILE A 118 8.57 5.13 5.23
N ALA A 119 8.70 4.86 6.53
CA ALA A 119 9.97 4.94 7.23
C ALA A 119 11.03 4.01 6.62
N MET A 120 10.64 2.77 6.30
CA MET A 120 11.51 1.79 5.65
C MET A 120 12.00 2.23 4.27
N PHE A 121 11.10 2.77 3.43
CA PHE A 121 11.46 3.25 2.10
C PHE A 121 12.29 4.54 2.14
N LEU A 122 12.02 5.44 3.08
CA LEU A 122 12.87 6.61 3.33
C LEU A 122 14.28 6.20 3.76
N TRP A 123 14.40 5.21 4.66
CA TRP A 123 15.71 4.68 5.05
C TRP A 123 16.47 4.09 3.85
N SER A 124 15.82 3.27 3.03
CA SER A 124 16.44 2.72 1.81
C SER A 124 16.82 3.80 0.80
N GLY A 125 16.05 4.88 0.66
CA GLY A 125 16.35 5.95 -0.30
C GLY A 125 17.45 6.92 0.18
N LEU A 126 17.49 7.22 1.48
CA LEU A 126 18.35 8.28 2.02
C LEU A 126 19.64 7.75 2.68
N VAL A 127 19.61 6.54 3.24
CA VAL A 127 20.68 6.04 4.13
C VAL A 127 21.40 4.82 3.57
N ALA A 128 20.67 3.84 3.03
CA ALA A 128 21.22 2.56 2.55
C ALA A 128 22.05 2.69 1.27
#